data_AF-A0A8D9GUL4-F1
#
_entry.id   AF-A0A8D9GUL4-F1
#
_cell.length_a   1.000
_cell.length_b   1.000
_cell.length_c   1.000
_cell.angle_alpha   90.00
_cell.angle_beta   90.00
_cell.angle_gamma   90.00
#
_symmetry.space_group_name_H-M   'P 1'
#
loop_
_entity.id
_entity.type
_entity.pdbx_description
1 polymer ?
#
loop_
_entity_poly.entity_id
_entity_poly.type
_entity_poly.pdbx_seq_one_letter_code
_entity_poly.pdbx_strand_id
1 'polypeptide(L)'
;MSYCFFALRQGTNFKFVRLEKYNVISTAYDYVYVTFNAKDPVSGSVFSFQTLLNEDSSPDCPVMWTTLACRIKCDDAVDDHWDDKAVDDFYKDAIPKWSSHEELARGNKNYYVVQESELQENDWLYLFTEIAFYSKTNNVLTAPPPLEIKRVVVVTKEDTEEGHEKLKAQNAIYYVSYKYNGESSEWARDHKAVIRKTMDGKPGHLYLEVVSAD
;
A
#
# COMPACT_ATOMS: atom_id res chain seq x y z
N MET A 1 -8.04 9.27 4.87
CA MET A 1 -9.06 8.40 4.23
C MET A 1 -8.63 6.98 4.58
N SER A 2 -9.28 6.30 5.54
CA SER A 2 -8.76 5.01 6.02
C SER A 2 -9.25 3.88 5.11
N TYR A 3 -8.37 3.43 4.22
CA TYR A 3 -8.61 2.23 3.40
C TYR A 3 -8.40 0.98 4.24
N CYS A 4 -9.28 0.01 4.06
CA CYS A 4 -9.00 -1.37 4.46
C CYS A 4 -8.22 -2.03 3.33
N PHE A 5 -7.09 -2.67 3.61
CA PHE A 5 -6.36 -3.46 2.60
C PHE A 5 -7.23 -4.58 1.98
N PHE A 6 -8.29 -5.02 2.68
CA PHE A 6 -9.34 -5.89 2.13
C PHE A 6 -10.01 -5.33 0.86
N ALA A 7 -10.16 -4.01 0.77
CA ALA A 7 -10.76 -3.32 -0.37
C ALA A 7 -9.98 -3.55 -1.67
N LEU A 8 -8.65 -3.63 -1.57
CA LEU A 8 -7.75 -3.81 -2.72
C LEU A 8 -7.93 -5.15 -3.44
N ARG A 9 -8.28 -6.22 -2.70
CA ARG A 9 -8.38 -7.57 -3.28
C ARG A 9 -9.76 -7.89 -3.85
N GLN A 10 -10.82 -7.44 -3.18
CA GLN A 10 -12.20 -7.77 -3.58
C GLN A 10 -12.85 -6.70 -4.47
N GLY A 11 -12.16 -5.59 -4.74
CA GLY A 11 -12.76 -4.43 -5.44
C GLY A 11 -13.90 -3.78 -4.65
N THR A 12 -13.98 -4.04 -3.33
CA THR A 12 -15.05 -3.54 -2.46
C THR A 12 -14.65 -2.20 -1.85
N ASN A 13 -15.55 -1.21 -1.85
CA ASN A 13 -15.24 0.14 -1.37
C ASN A 13 -15.73 0.39 0.07
N PHE A 14 -15.37 -0.49 1.02
CA PHE A 14 -15.72 -0.29 2.43
C PHE A 14 -15.06 0.98 2.97
N LYS A 15 -15.84 1.84 3.64
CA LYS A 15 -15.35 3.06 4.27
C LYS A 15 -15.21 2.88 5.77
N PHE A 16 -14.01 3.12 6.30
CA PHE A 16 -13.76 3.09 7.74
C PHE A 16 -14.74 4.00 8.51
N VAL A 17 -15.24 3.49 9.63
CA VAL A 17 -16.16 4.20 10.53
C VAL A 17 -15.48 4.54 11.84
N ARG A 18 -14.96 3.53 12.54
CA ARG A 18 -14.29 3.71 13.84
C ARG A 18 -13.42 2.52 14.18
N LEU A 19 -12.37 2.79 14.96
CA LEU A 19 -11.60 1.76 15.65
C LEU A 19 -12.40 1.24 16.84
N GLU A 20 -12.51 -0.08 16.99
CA GLU A 20 -13.18 -0.70 18.15
C GLU A 20 -12.17 -1.09 19.23
N LYS A 21 -11.10 -1.78 18.83
CA LYS A 21 -10.00 -2.17 19.70
C LYS A 21 -8.77 -2.47 18.87
N TYR A 22 -7.62 -2.38 19.51
CA TYR A 22 -6.38 -2.92 18.97
C TYR A 22 -5.59 -3.58 20.09
N ASN A 23 -4.74 -4.52 19.73
CA ASN A 23 -3.78 -5.15 20.63
C ASN A 23 -2.44 -5.27 19.90
N VAL A 24 -1.36 -4.99 20.62
CA VAL A 24 0.00 -5.10 20.09
C VAL A 24 0.69 -6.25 20.81
N ILE A 25 1.32 -7.13 20.05
CA ILE A 25 2.18 -8.20 20.56
C ILE A 25 3.57 -7.95 19.99
N SER A 26 4.48 -7.54 20.86
CA SER A 26 5.88 -7.33 20.52
C SER A 26 6.69 -8.59 20.84
N THR A 27 7.32 -9.15 19.81
CA THR A 27 8.24 -10.30 19.92
C THR A 27 9.59 -9.89 19.32
N ALA A 28 10.13 -10.65 18.36
CA ALA A 28 11.16 -10.15 17.45
C ALA A 28 10.58 -9.14 16.44
N TYR A 29 9.26 -9.18 16.22
CA TYR A 29 8.48 -8.28 15.37
C TYR A 29 7.25 -7.74 16.12
N ASP A 30 6.69 -6.64 15.64
CA ASP A 30 5.47 -6.04 16.19
C ASP A 30 4.23 -6.48 15.42
N TYR A 31 3.37 -7.26 16.08
CA TYR A 31 2.09 -7.71 15.55
C TYR A 31 0.96 -6.85 16.11
N VAL A 32 0.26 -6.14 15.24
CA VAL A 32 -0.88 -5.29 15.58
C VAL A 32 -2.18 -5.94 15.12
N TYR A 33 -2.94 -6.42 16.09
CA TYR A 33 -4.30 -6.94 15.89
C TYR A 33 -5.29 -5.80 16.02
N VAL A 34 -5.96 -5.43 14.93
CA VAL A 34 -6.91 -4.32 14.92
C VAL A 34 -8.31 -4.85 14.63
N THR A 35 -9.29 -4.40 15.40
CA THR A 35 -10.72 -4.56 15.09
C THR A 35 -11.33 -3.19 14.88
N PHE A 36 -11.99 -2.98 13.74
CA PHE A 36 -12.60 -1.71 13.39
C PHE A 36 -13.91 -1.94 12.65
N ASN A 37 -14.78 -0.94 12.63
CA ASN A 37 -16.00 -0.98 11.83
C ASN A 37 -15.79 -0.28 10.50
N ALA A 38 -16.32 -0.87 9.44
CA ALA A 38 -16.41 -0.24 8.13
C ALA A 38 -17.82 -0.35 7.57
N LYS A 39 -18.21 0.67 6.82
CA LYS A 39 -19.52 0.79 6.18
C LYS A 39 -19.39 0.43 4.71
N ASP A 40 -20.26 -0.45 4.24
CA ASP A 40 -20.49 -0.64 2.81
C ASP A 40 -21.30 0.56 2.28
N PRO A 41 -20.76 1.36 1.36
CA PRO A 41 -21.47 2.51 0.79
C PRO A 41 -22.69 2.08 -0.04
N VAL A 42 -22.73 0.85 -0.58
CA VAL A 42 -23.81 0.38 -1.44
C VAL A 42 -25.04 -0.03 -0.62
N SER A 43 -24.86 -0.93 0.35
CA SER A 43 -25.97 -1.38 1.22
C SER A 43 -26.23 -0.45 2.40
N GLY A 44 -25.26 0.41 2.76
CA GLY A 44 -25.28 1.20 3.98
C GLY A 44 -24.99 0.41 5.26
N SER A 45 -24.76 -0.90 5.15
CA SER A 45 -24.51 -1.79 6.29
C SER A 45 -23.14 -1.55 6.89
N VAL A 46 -23.03 -1.74 8.21
CA VAL A 46 -21.77 -1.63 8.95
C VAL A 46 -21.33 -3.00 9.39
N PHE A 47 -20.07 -3.33 9.11
CA PHE A 47 -19.45 -4.60 9.44
C PHE A 47 -18.25 -4.37 10.37
N SER A 48 -18.06 -5.31 11.30
CA SER A 48 -16.84 -5.38 12.11
C SER A 48 -15.79 -6.16 11.33
N PHE A 49 -14.62 -5.58 11.16
CA PHE A 49 -13.47 -6.16 10.48
C PHE A 49 -12.38 -6.47 11.50
N GLN A 50 -11.62 -7.52 11.22
CA GLN A 50 -10.37 -7.85 11.90
C GLN A 50 -9.22 -7.77 10.91
N THR A 51 -8.13 -7.16 11.32
CA THR A 51 -6.88 -7.17 10.58
C THR A 51 -5.70 -7.47 11.49
N LEU A 52 -4.73 -8.20 10.94
CA LEU A 52 -3.45 -8.49 11.57
C LEU A 52 -2.38 -7.86 10.70
N LEU A 53 -1.70 -6.87 11.25
CA LEU A 53 -0.55 -6.22 10.65
C LEU A 53 0.71 -6.69 11.38
N ASN A 54 1.75 -7.02 10.63
CA ASN A 54 3.11 -7.18 11.11
C ASN A 54 3.92 -6.01 10.58
N GLU A 55 4.54 -5.26 11.48
CA GLU A 55 5.45 -4.15 11.17
C GLU A 55 6.89 -4.60 11.43
N ASP A 56 7.66 -4.69 10.34
CA ASP A 56 9.09 -5.06 10.36
C ASP A 56 9.98 -3.90 9.90
N SER A 57 9.49 -2.67 10.09
CA SER A 57 10.25 -1.46 9.76
C SER A 57 11.39 -1.26 10.77
N SER A 58 12.57 -0.85 10.29
CA SER A 58 13.68 -0.42 11.15
C SER A 58 14.19 0.95 10.71
N PRO A 59 14.88 1.72 11.56
CA PRO A 59 15.41 3.04 11.18
C PRO A 59 16.33 3.01 9.95
N ASP A 60 17.00 1.88 9.72
CA ASP A 60 17.95 1.69 8.61
C ASP A 60 17.32 0.91 7.44
N CYS A 61 16.05 0.50 7.55
CA CYS A 61 15.34 -0.30 6.55
C CYS A 61 14.15 0.47 5.95
N PRO A 62 13.70 0.07 4.75
CA PRO A 62 12.39 0.48 4.24
C PRO A 62 11.27 0.24 5.25
N VAL A 63 10.16 0.95 5.06
CA VAL A 63 8.90 0.52 5.67
C VAL A 63 8.53 -0.84 5.09
N MET A 64 8.39 -1.83 5.96
CA MET A 64 8.05 -3.21 5.61
C MET A 64 6.82 -3.63 6.40
N TRP A 65 5.66 -3.59 5.75
CA TRP A 65 4.37 -3.85 6.38
C TRP A 65 3.73 -5.08 5.75
N THR A 66 3.41 -6.07 6.58
CA THR A 66 2.68 -7.27 6.16
C THR A 66 1.30 -7.28 6.78
N THR A 67 0.26 -7.14 5.98
CA THR A 67 -1.08 -7.54 6.41
C THR A 67 -1.20 -9.05 6.25
N LEU A 68 -1.41 -9.78 7.34
CA LEU A 68 -1.61 -11.24 7.37
C LEU A 68 -3.09 -11.59 7.50
N ALA A 69 -3.94 -10.62 7.83
CA ALA A 69 -5.38 -10.78 7.68
C ALA A 69 -6.03 -9.44 7.46
N CYS A 70 -7.08 -9.42 6.65
CA CYS A 70 -8.05 -8.34 6.61
C CYS A 70 -9.36 -8.99 6.19
N ARG A 71 -10.33 -9.11 7.11
CA ARG A 71 -11.59 -9.82 6.82
C ARG A 71 -12.71 -9.33 7.74
N ILE A 72 -13.95 -9.58 7.34
CA ILE A 72 -15.09 -9.44 8.26
C ILE A 72 -14.84 -10.40 9.43
N LYS A 73 -15.09 -9.91 10.65
CA LYS A 73 -14.87 -10.64 11.90
C LYS A 73 -15.67 -11.96 11.89
N CYS A 74 -14.97 -13.06 12.14
CA CYS A 74 -15.52 -14.40 12.31
C CYS A 74 -14.73 -15.17 13.38
N ASP A 75 -15.18 -16.38 13.72
CA ASP A 75 -14.56 -17.22 14.75
C ASP A 75 -13.43 -18.12 14.21
N ASP A 76 -13.19 -18.10 12.89
CA ASP A 76 -12.12 -18.88 12.28
C ASP A 76 -10.75 -18.41 12.77
N ALA A 77 -9.77 -19.31 12.80
CA ALA A 77 -8.38 -18.90 13.04
C ALA A 77 -7.91 -17.95 11.93
N VAL A 78 -7.02 -17.02 12.28
CA VAL A 78 -6.27 -16.23 11.28
C VAL A 78 -5.13 -17.11 10.79
N ASP A 79 -4.98 -17.23 9.47
CA ASP A 79 -3.75 -17.73 8.87
C ASP A 79 -2.73 -16.59 8.97
N ASP A 80 -1.85 -16.66 9.96
CA ASP A 80 -0.83 -15.64 10.22
C ASP A 80 0.50 -15.94 9.51
N HIS A 81 0.51 -16.90 8.58
CA HIS A 81 1.72 -17.34 7.90
C HIS A 81 1.81 -16.80 6.47
N TRP A 82 2.83 -16.01 6.18
CA TRP A 82 3.15 -15.57 4.82
C TRP A 82 3.76 -16.72 3.98
N ASP A 83 3.19 -17.00 2.80
CA ASP A 83 3.75 -17.97 1.86
C ASP A 83 4.70 -17.30 0.85
N ASP A 84 5.96 -17.15 1.24
CA ASP A 84 7.00 -16.56 0.38
C ASP A 84 7.19 -17.32 -0.94
N LYS A 85 6.90 -18.64 -0.97
CA LYS A 85 7.07 -19.44 -2.19
C LYS A 85 6.04 -19.12 -3.26
N ALA A 86 4.90 -18.54 -2.88
CA ALA A 86 3.85 -18.13 -3.81
C ALA A 86 4.15 -16.80 -4.51
N VAL A 87 5.09 -16.00 -3.98
CA VAL A 87 5.53 -14.75 -4.60
C VAL A 87 6.54 -15.06 -5.71
N ASP A 88 6.42 -14.39 -6.85
CA ASP A 88 7.37 -14.54 -7.95
C ASP A 88 8.72 -13.89 -7.61
N ASP A 89 9.83 -14.55 -7.95
CA ASP A 89 11.18 -14.11 -7.61
C ASP A 89 11.52 -12.71 -8.14
N PHE A 90 10.86 -12.26 -9.23
CA PHE A 90 10.97 -10.88 -9.73
C PHE A 90 10.65 -9.82 -8.66
N TYR A 91 9.76 -10.14 -7.71
CA TYR A 91 9.34 -9.23 -6.64
C TYR A 91 10.08 -9.47 -5.32
N LYS A 92 11.04 -10.39 -5.24
CA LYS A 92 11.78 -10.74 -4.01
C LYS A 92 13.16 -10.09 -3.90
N ASP A 93 13.72 -9.66 -5.03
CA ASP A 93 15.01 -8.97 -5.04
C ASP A 93 14.95 -7.64 -4.29
N ALA A 94 16.11 -7.02 -4.03
CA ALA A 94 16.17 -5.68 -3.45
C ALA A 94 15.25 -4.69 -4.19
N ILE A 95 14.54 -3.85 -3.43
CA ILE A 95 13.63 -2.86 -4.03
C ILE A 95 14.38 -1.99 -5.05
N PRO A 96 13.85 -1.81 -6.28
CA PRO A 96 14.57 -1.10 -7.31
C PRO A 96 14.84 0.34 -6.89
N LYS A 97 16.03 0.85 -7.25
CA LYS A 97 16.32 2.27 -7.10
C LYS A 97 15.41 3.08 -8.02
N TRP A 98 15.05 4.27 -7.55
CA TRP A 98 14.41 5.25 -8.39
C TRP A 98 15.31 5.56 -9.61
N SER A 99 14.77 5.35 -10.80
CA SER A 99 15.41 5.74 -12.07
C SER A 99 14.57 6.83 -12.72
N SER A 100 15.10 7.58 -13.70
CA SER A 100 14.28 8.60 -14.34
C SER A 100 13.09 7.95 -15.05
N HIS A 101 11.91 8.57 -14.98
CA HIS A 101 10.70 8.02 -15.62
C HIS A 101 10.87 7.80 -17.12
N GLU A 102 11.76 8.56 -17.78
CA GLU A 102 12.08 8.40 -19.19
C GLU A 102 12.93 7.15 -19.45
N GLU A 103 13.85 6.81 -18.55
CA GLU A 103 14.60 5.54 -18.60
C GLU A 103 13.68 4.36 -18.27
N LEU A 104 12.77 4.53 -17.31
CA LEU A 104 11.77 3.51 -16.95
C LEU A 104 10.81 3.22 -18.13
N ALA A 105 10.35 4.24 -18.85
CA ALA A 105 9.38 4.08 -19.95
C ALA A 105 10.02 3.74 -21.32
N ARG A 106 11.33 3.87 -21.49
CA ARG A 106 12.00 3.60 -22.78
C ARG A 106 12.09 2.10 -23.05
N GLY A 107 11.13 1.60 -23.82
CA GLY A 107 11.25 0.32 -24.54
C GLY A 107 10.78 -0.92 -23.78
N ASN A 108 10.14 -0.76 -22.62
CA ASN A 108 9.62 -1.88 -21.85
C ASN A 108 8.10 -1.76 -21.66
N LYS A 109 7.35 -2.71 -22.21
CA LYS A 109 5.88 -2.77 -22.15
C LYS A 109 5.32 -3.06 -20.75
N ASN A 110 6.22 -3.41 -19.83
CA ASN A 110 5.89 -3.66 -18.44
C ASN A 110 5.58 -2.37 -17.66
N TYR A 111 5.82 -1.20 -18.25
CA TYR A 111 5.61 0.10 -17.63
C TYR A 111 4.29 0.73 -18.09
N TYR A 112 3.56 1.30 -17.13
CA TYR A 112 2.38 2.10 -17.42
C TYR A 112 2.38 3.38 -16.59
N VAL A 113 2.17 4.52 -17.26
CA VAL A 113 1.98 5.82 -16.61
C VAL A 113 0.49 5.97 -16.32
N VAL A 114 0.15 6.05 -15.05
CA VAL A 114 -1.25 6.16 -14.59
C VAL A 114 -1.79 7.54 -14.94
N GLN A 115 -2.98 7.57 -15.53
CA GLN A 115 -3.68 8.80 -15.89
C GLN A 115 -4.38 9.42 -14.68
N GLU A 116 -4.61 10.73 -14.72
CA GLU A 116 -5.24 11.45 -13.62
C GLU A 116 -6.66 10.95 -13.31
N SER A 117 -7.43 10.55 -14.32
CA SER A 117 -8.75 9.94 -14.15
C SER A 117 -8.69 8.62 -13.38
N GLU A 118 -7.64 7.83 -13.61
CA GLU A 118 -7.44 6.53 -12.96
C GLU A 118 -6.97 6.69 -11.50
N LEU A 119 -6.30 7.79 -11.15
CA LEU A 119 -5.93 8.08 -9.75
C LEU A 119 -7.18 8.25 -8.87
N GLN A 120 -8.25 8.83 -9.41
CA GLN A 120 -9.51 8.99 -8.67
C GLN A 120 -10.24 7.67 -8.46
N GLU A 121 -10.18 6.77 -9.46
CA GLU A 121 -10.75 5.43 -9.37
C GLU A 121 -9.92 4.49 -8.48
N ASN A 122 -8.61 4.76 -8.37
CA ASN A 122 -7.64 4.00 -7.59
C ASN A 122 -7.16 4.83 -6.39
N ASP A 123 -8.12 5.25 -5.59
CA ASP A 123 -7.97 6.11 -4.41
C ASP A 123 -6.99 5.54 -3.35
N TRP A 124 -6.74 4.23 -3.37
CA TRP A 124 -5.67 3.55 -2.61
C TRP A 124 -4.24 3.94 -3.01
N LEU A 125 -4.01 4.47 -4.22
CA LEU A 125 -2.70 5.03 -4.59
C LEU A 125 -2.35 6.24 -3.72
N TYR A 126 -3.37 6.98 -3.28
CA TYR A 126 -3.20 8.04 -2.29
C TYR A 126 -2.75 7.48 -0.95
N LEU A 127 -3.33 6.37 -0.49
CA LEU A 127 -2.87 5.69 0.73
C LEU A 127 -1.40 5.28 0.62
N PHE A 128 -0.99 4.69 -0.50
CA PHE A 128 0.42 4.30 -0.67
C PHE A 128 1.35 5.52 -0.63
N THR A 129 0.90 6.65 -1.15
CA THR A 129 1.62 7.93 -1.08
C THR A 129 1.69 8.47 0.36
N GLU A 130 0.61 8.34 1.13
CA GLU A 130 0.59 8.69 2.55
C GLU A 130 1.58 7.82 3.35
N ILE A 131 1.64 6.51 3.09
CA ILE A 131 2.60 5.59 3.72
C ILE A 131 4.03 5.98 3.35
N ALA A 132 4.29 6.31 2.09
CA ALA A 132 5.60 6.80 1.65
C ALA A 132 6.00 8.08 2.36
N PHE A 133 5.08 9.03 2.53
CA PHE A 133 5.36 10.25 3.29
C PHE A 133 5.58 9.97 4.78
N TYR A 134 4.77 9.10 5.38
CA TYR A 134 4.90 8.68 6.77
C TYR A 134 6.29 8.10 7.07
N SER A 135 6.84 7.30 6.14
CA SER A 135 8.20 6.77 6.24
C SER A 135 9.29 7.85 6.35
N LYS A 136 9.10 9.03 5.73
CA LYS A 136 10.05 10.15 5.82
C LYS A 136 9.95 10.92 7.12
N THR A 137 8.76 10.96 7.73
CA THR A 137 8.48 11.83 8.88
C THR A 137 8.76 11.20 10.24
N ASN A 138 9.50 10.09 10.29
CA ASN A 138 9.78 9.33 11.52
C ASN A 138 8.52 9.08 12.36
N ASN A 139 7.41 8.71 11.71
CA ASN A 139 6.16 8.34 12.36
C ASN A 139 5.41 9.48 13.10
N VAL A 140 5.75 10.76 12.85
CA VAL A 140 5.07 11.91 13.47
C VAL A 140 4.04 12.51 12.50
N LEU A 141 2.94 11.80 12.26
CA LEU A 141 1.77 12.37 11.57
C LEU A 141 0.57 12.44 12.51
N THR A 142 0.04 13.65 12.72
CA THR A 142 -1.15 13.92 13.53
C THR A 142 -2.44 14.00 12.71
N ALA A 143 -2.32 14.10 11.38
CA ALA A 143 -3.42 14.16 10.43
C ALA A 143 -2.97 13.64 9.06
N PRO A 144 -3.91 13.24 8.17
CA PRO A 144 -3.60 12.94 6.77
C PRO A 144 -2.82 14.09 6.13
N PRO A 145 -1.62 13.85 5.57
CA PRO A 145 -0.81 14.90 4.99
C PRO A 145 -1.49 15.45 3.72
N PRO A 146 -1.48 16.78 3.49
CA PRO A 146 -1.99 17.39 2.26
C PRO A 146 -1.00 17.12 1.11
N LEU A 147 -1.10 15.94 0.50
CA LEU A 147 -0.24 15.49 -0.59
C LEU A 147 -0.92 15.71 -1.94
N GLU A 148 -0.11 16.04 -2.94
CA GLU A 148 -0.54 16.12 -4.33
C GLU A 148 0.30 15.14 -5.16
N ILE A 149 -0.33 14.08 -5.64
CA ILE A 149 0.32 13.11 -6.52
C ILE A 149 0.58 13.80 -7.87
N LYS A 150 1.85 13.87 -8.27
CA LYS A 150 2.27 14.45 -9.55
C LYS A 150 2.33 13.42 -10.67
N ARG A 151 2.76 12.21 -10.34
CA ARG A 151 2.90 11.12 -11.31
C ARG A 151 2.98 9.78 -10.59
N VAL A 152 2.35 8.76 -11.19
CA VAL A 152 2.51 7.36 -10.81
C VAL A 152 2.90 6.56 -12.04
N VAL A 153 3.92 5.72 -11.91
CA VAL A 153 4.27 4.69 -12.89
C VAL A 153 4.17 3.33 -12.22
N VAL A 154 3.41 2.41 -12.81
CA VAL A 154 3.27 1.03 -12.35
C VAL A 154 4.06 0.10 -13.25
N VAL A 155 4.71 -0.89 -12.63
CA VAL A 155 5.52 -1.91 -13.28
C VAL A 155 5.08 -3.28 -12.79
N THR A 156 4.77 -4.16 -13.73
CA THR A 156 4.44 -5.56 -13.49
C THR A 156 5.40 -6.47 -14.26
N LYS A 157 5.60 -7.70 -13.81
CA LYS A 157 6.35 -8.70 -14.57
C LYS A 157 5.64 -9.05 -15.88
N GLU A 158 4.31 -9.17 -15.80
CA GLU A 158 3.44 -9.55 -16.90
C GLU A 158 3.29 -8.40 -17.89
N ASP A 159 3.47 -8.72 -19.18
CA ASP A 159 3.08 -7.83 -20.27
C ASP A 159 1.54 -7.91 -20.41
N THR A 160 0.87 -6.77 -20.32
CA THR A 160 -0.58 -6.66 -20.51
C THR A 160 -0.79 -5.71 -21.67
N GLU A 161 -1.66 -6.10 -22.62
CA GLU A 161 -1.96 -5.28 -23.81
C GLU A 161 -2.53 -3.92 -23.41
N GLU A 162 -3.33 -3.90 -22.34
CA GLU A 162 -3.90 -2.70 -21.76
C GLU A 162 -3.10 -2.32 -20.50
N GLY A 163 -2.44 -1.16 -20.55
CA GLY A 163 -1.56 -0.71 -19.46
C GLY A 163 -2.29 -0.50 -18.12
N HIS A 164 -3.54 -0.07 -18.15
CA HIS A 164 -4.35 0.18 -16.95
C HIS A 164 -4.68 -1.10 -16.16
N GLU A 165 -4.72 -2.27 -16.82
CA GLU A 165 -4.93 -3.55 -16.15
C GLU A 165 -3.81 -3.87 -15.13
N LYS A 166 -2.62 -3.26 -15.28
CA LYS A 166 -1.52 -3.38 -14.31
C LYS A 166 -1.88 -2.83 -12.93
N LEU A 167 -2.85 -1.92 -12.82
CA LEU A 167 -3.36 -1.43 -11.53
C LEU A 167 -4.10 -2.52 -10.74
N LYS A 168 -4.65 -3.53 -11.43
CA LYS A 168 -5.35 -4.67 -10.84
C LYS A 168 -4.42 -5.85 -10.52
N ALA A 169 -3.15 -5.78 -10.94
CA ALA A 169 -2.19 -6.84 -10.71
C ALA A 169 -2.00 -7.12 -9.21
N GLN A 170 -1.84 -8.40 -8.85
CA GLN A 170 -1.59 -8.78 -7.45
C GLN A 170 -0.24 -8.25 -6.97
N ASN A 171 0.76 -8.36 -7.82
CA ASN A 171 2.12 -7.93 -7.54
C ASN A 171 2.48 -6.80 -8.50
N ALA A 172 3.04 -5.72 -7.98
CA ALA A 172 3.42 -4.56 -8.78
C ALA A 172 4.42 -3.67 -8.03
N ILE A 173 5.21 -2.91 -8.80
CA ILE A 173 6.10 -1.87 -8.29
C ILE A 173 5.57 -0.53 -8.77
N TYR A 174 5.41 0.42 -7.85
CA TYR A 174 4.91 1.75 -8.10
C TYR A 174 6.00 2.78 -7.85
N TYR A 175 6.24 3.62 -8.85
CA TYR A 175 7.08 4.80 -8.75
C TYR A 175 6.15 6.00 -8.62
N VAL A 176 6.15 6.63 -7.45
CA VAL A 176 5.27 7.75 -7.14
C VAL A 176 6.11 9.00 -6.94
N SER A 177 5.78 10.06 -7.69
CA SER A 177 6.26 11.42 -7.39
C SER A 177 5.10 12.27 -6.90
N TYR A 178 5.32 13.01 -5.82
CA TYR A 178 4.28 13.76 -5.14
C TYR A 178 4.86 15.01 -4.47
N LYS A 179 4.01 15.98 -4.16
CA LYS A 179 4.36 17.21 -3.47
C LYS A 179 3.61 17.29 -2.15
N TYR A 180 4.28 17.75 -1.09
CA TYR A 180 3.62 18.12 0.15
C TYR A 180 3.22 19.60 0.10
N ASN A 181 1.94 19.87 0.33
CA ASN A 181 1.32 21.20 0.28
C ASN A 181 0.91 21.70 1.68
N GLY A 182 1.51 21.17 2.74
CA GLY A 182 1.22 21.59 4.11
C GLY A 182 2.15 22.71 4.59
N GLU A 183 2.04 23.04 5.87
CA GLU A 183 2.71 24.21 6.46
C GLU A 183 4.20 23.97 6.76
N SER A 184 4.64 22.72 6.85
CA SER A 184 6.04 22.41 7.13
C SER A 184 6.93 22.74 5.92
N SER A 185 7.77 23.76 6.06
CA SER A 185 8.75 24.15 5.05
C SER A 185 9.84 23.11 4.83
N GLU A 186 10.13 22.26 5.83
CA GLU A 186 11.06 21.14 5.72
C GLU A 186 10.64 20.15 4.62
N TRP A 187 9.33 19.92 4.52
CA TRP A 187 8.73 18.98 3.59
C TRP A 187 8.15 19.65 2.36
N ALA A 188 8.20 20.97 2.22
CA ALA A 188 7.61 21.72 1.10
C ALA A 188 8.43 21.59 -0.21
N ARG A 189 8.67 20.36 -0.67
CA ARG A 189 9.41 20.03 -1.89
C ARG A 189 8.73 18.88 -2.64
N ASP A 190 9.24 18.60 -3.84
CA ASP A 190 8.87 17.39 -4.56
C ASP A 190 9.56 16.17 -3.92
N HIS A 191 8.79 15.11 -3.78
CA HIS A 191 9.21 13.84 -3.20
C HIS A 191 8.99 12.71 -4.18
N LYS A 192 9.78 11.64 -4.00
CA LYS A 192 9.70 10.42 -4.78
C LYS A 192 9.70 9.22 -3.84
N ALA A 193 9.02 8.16 -4.24
CA ALA A 193 9.02 6.91 -3.52
C ALA A 193 8.85 5.73 -4.47
N VAL A 194 9.50 4.62 -4.14
CA VAL A 194 9.29 3.32 -4.77
C VAL A 194 8.53 2.46 -3.77
N ILE A 195 7.38 1.95 -4.19
CA ILE A 195 6.52 1.08 -3.39
C ILE A 195 6.41 -0.26 -4.10
N ARG A 196 6.76 -1.36 -3.44
CA ARG A 196 6.49 -2.70 -3.93
C ARG A 196 5.30 -3.28 -3.18
N LYS A 197 4.31 -3.75 -3.95
CA LYS A 197 3.14 -4.47 -3.47
C LYS A 197 3.27 -5.94 -3.88
N THR A 198 3.17 -6.85 -2.92
CA THR A 198 3.11 -8.29 -3.19
C THR A 198 1.97 -8.96 -2.42
N MET A 199 1.47 -10.06 -2.97
CA MET A 199 0.50 -10.96 -2.35
C MET A 199 0.99 -12.41 -2.52
N ASP A 200 0.80 -13.22 -1.49
CA ASP A 200 1.12 -14.66 -1.48
C ASP A 200 -0.06 -15.55 -1.93
N GLY A 201 -1.12 -14.94 -2.45
CA GLY A 201 -2.35 -15.62 -2.86
C GLY A 201 -3.37 -15.87 -1.72
N LYS A 202 -2.98 -15.78 -0.45
CA LYS A 202 -3.89 -16.03 0.69
C LYS A 202 -4.81 -14.84 0.97
N PRO A 203 -6.12 -15.04 1.24
CA PRO A 203 -7.08 -13.96 1.43
C PRO A 203 -6.68 -12.94 2.51
N GLY A 204 -6.64 -11.66 2.12
CA GLY A 204 -6.28 -10.57 3.04
C GLY A 204 -4.78 -10.41 3.29
N HIS A 205 -3.94 -11.26 2.69
CA HIS A 205 -2.49 -11.13 2.77
C HIS A 205 -1.99 -10.08 1.77
N LEU A 206 -1.16 -9.16 2.27
CA LEU A 206 -0.52 -8.12 1.47
C LEU A 206 0.81 -7.74 2.14
N TYR A 207 1.89 -7.71 1.36
CA TYR A 207 3.17 -7.18 1.80
C TYR A 207 3.52 -5.90 1.02
N LEU A 208 3.89 -4.86 1.76
CA LEU A 208 4.28 -3.56 1.24
C LEU A 208 5.70 -3.23 1.69
N GLU A 209 6.55 -2.95 0.72
CA GLU A 209 7.87 -2.35 0.94
C GLU A 209 7.87 -0.93 0.38
N VAL A 210 8.30 0.03 1.18
CA VAL A 210 8.32 1.44 0.75
C VAL A 210 9.69 2.05 1.01
N VAL A 211 10.31 2.51 -0.08
CA VAL A 211 11.56 3.28 -0.03
C VAL A 211 11.33 4.68 -0.54
N SER A 212 11.74 5.63 0.29
CA SER A 212 11.89 7.02 -0.08
C SER A 212 13.04 7.20 -1.07
N ALA A 213 12.78 7.89 -2.17
CA ALA A 213 13.81 8.35 -3.09
C ALA A 213 13.97 9.86 -2.94
N ASP A 214 15.22 10.32 -2.73
CA ASP A 214 15.60 11.73 -2.76
C ASP A 214 16.44 12.00 -4.02
#